data_AF-A0AAD4DGD7-F1
#
_entry.id   AF-A0AAD4DGD7-F1
#
_cell.length_a   1.000
_cell.length_b   1.000
_cell.length_c   1.000
_cell.angle_alpha   90.00
_cell.angle_beta   90.00
_cell.angle_gamma   90.00
#
_symmetry.space_group_name_H-M   'P 1'
#
loop_
_entity.id
_entity.type
_entity.pdbx_description
1 polymer ?
#
loop_
_entity_poly.entity_id
_entity_poly.type
_entity_poly.pdbx_seq_one_letter_code
_entity_poly.pdbx_strand_id
1 'polypeptide(L)'
;MLEQVLPEAEVRSLETEDVYIATIEPRQTNQVIKFIRSKLLATQGLDHIKQIRKTTTDDGAVKLDVVLCQKSAISIQDLDHQLEQAGLSSIVTPRVHGVPKYPPLTRNQFELWKSAWPTTFREDINRHPEISDKDEAAIMGHMWSAWNYAAEASSKGEVT
;
A
#
# COMPACT_ATOMS: atom_id res chain seq x y z
N MET A 1 23.28 -1.46 24.73
CA MET A 1 22.26 -2.04 23.84
C MET A 1 21.51 -0.90 23.18
N LEU A 2 21.99 -0.53 22.01
CA LEU A 2 21.30 0.38 21.11
C LEU A 2 19.94 -0.23 20.72
N GLU A 3 18.89 0.58 20.72
CA GLU A 3 17.57 0.19 20.23
C GLU A 3 17.35 0.77 18.84
N GLN A 4 16.96 -0.07 17.89
CA GLN A 4 16.62 0.39 16.55
C GLN A 4 15.24 1.04 16.56
N VAL A 5 15.19 2.34 16.27
CA VAL A 5 13.93 3.05 16.06
C VAL A 5 13.44 2.77 14.64
N LEU A 6 12.28 2.14 14.52
CA LEU A 6 11.68 1.84 13.22
C LEU A 6 11.06 3.10 12.60
N PRO A 7 11.11 3.25 11.27
CA PRO A 7 10.36 4.28 10.57
C PRO A 7 8.86 4.14 10.82
N GLU A 8 8.14 5.26 10.89
CA GLU A 8 6.69 5.29 11.08
C GLU A 8 5.95 4.41 10.06
N ALA A 9 6.44 4.39 8.81
CA ALA A 9 5.85 3.58 7.74
C ALA A 9 5.85 2.07 8.04
N GLU A 10 6.78 1.58 8.85
CA GLU A 10 6.92 0.15 9.19
C GLU A 10 6.03 -0.29 10.36
N VAL A 11 5.67 0.65 11.22
CA VAL A 11 4.76 0.44 12.35
C VAL A 11 3.33 0.93 12.08
N ARG A 12 3.09 1.52 10.91
CA ARG A 12 1.79 2.03 10.48
C ARG A 12 0.72 0.93 10.51
N SER A 13 -0.47 1.28 10.99
CA SER A 13 -1.68 0.46 10.88
C SER A 13 -2.21 0.38 9.44
N LEU A 14 -3.15 -0.51 9.17
CA LEU A 14 -3.83 -0.54 7.87
C LEU A 14 -4.59 0.77 7.65
N GLU A 15 -4.18 1.53 6.64
CA GLU A 15 -4.96 2.62 6.06
C GLU A 15 -5.54 2.15 4.72
N THR A 16 -6.81 2.46 4.48
CA THR A 16 -7.50 2.10 3.24
C THR A 16 -7.76 3.31 2.37
N GLU A 17 -7.72 3.09 1.06
CA GLU A 17 -8.17 4.04 0.05
C GLU A 17 -9.40 3.47 -0.68
N ASP A 18 -10.39 4.32 -0.92
CA ASP A 18 -11.61 3.94 -1.63
C ASP A 18 -11.36 3.81 -3.13
N VAL A 19 -11.69 2.64 -3.68
CA VAL A 19 -11.71 2.38 -5.13
C VAL A 19 -13.09 1.91 -5.56
N TYR A 20 -13.43 2.12 -6.83
CA TYR A 20 -14.55 1.43 -7.45
C TYR A 20 -14.10 0.04 -7.89
N ILE A 21 -14.87 -0.96 -7.49
CA ILE A 21 -14.70 -2.33 -7.94
C ILE A 21 -16.00 -2.88 -8.50
N ALA A 22 -15.91 -3.94 -9.30
CA ALA A 22 -17.07 -4.67 -9.78
C ALA A 22 -16.83 -6.17 -9.76
N THR A 23 -17.90 -6.91 -9.49
CA THR A 23 -17.89 -8.37 -9.54
C THR A 23 -18.34 -8.83 -10.93
N ILE A 24 -17.51 -9.60 -11.62
CA ILE A 24 -17.75 -10.03 -13.00
C ILE A 24 -17.58 -11.55 -13.15
N GLU A 25 -18.13 -12.08 -14.23
CA GLU A 25 -17.89 -13.47 -14.62
C GLU A 25 -16.47 -13.63 -15.20
N PRO A 26 -15.75 -14.75 -14.95
CA PRO A 26 -14.39 -14.95 -15.46
C PRO A 26 -14.24 -14.74 -16.98
N ARG A 27 -15.26 -15.11 -17.76
CA ARG A 27 -15.31 -14.93 -19.23
C ARG A 27 -15.31 -13.46 -19.67
N GLN A 28 -15.70 -12.54 -18.79
CA GLN A 28 -15.79 -11.10 -19.06
C GLN A 28 -14.51 -10.33 -18.70
N THR A 29 -13.51 -11.00 -18.12
CA THR A 29 -12.28 -10.34 -17.62
C THR A 29 -11.57 -9.53 -18.70
N ASN A 30 -11.35 -10.12 -19.87
CA ASN A 30 -10.55 -9.47 -20.92
C ASN A 30 -11.17 -8.17 -21.42
N GLN A 31 -12.49 -8.14 -21.62
CA GLN A 31 -13.18 -6.93 -22.08
C GLN A 31 -13.17 -5.83 -21.01
N VAL A 32 -13.35 -6.19 -19.73
CA VAL A 32 -13.34 -5.22 -18.62
C VAL A 32 -11.94 -4.66 -18.42
N ILE A 33 -10.89 -5.49 -18.45
CA ILE A 33 -9.50 -5.03 -18.34
C ILE A 33 -9.10 -4.13 -19.52
N LYS A 34 -9.56 -4.45 -20.73
CA LYS A 34 -9.34 -3.59 -21.90
C LYS A 34 -10.03 -2.23 -21.74
N PHE A 35 -11.25 -2.21 -21.21
CA PHE A 35 -11.96 -0.96 -20.89
C PHE A 35 -11.19 -0.15 -19.86
N ILE A 36 -10.80 -0.74 -18.72
CA ILE A 36 -10.06 -0.05 -17.67
C ILE A 36 -8.80 0.62 -18.23
N ARG A 37 -7.99 -0.13 -19.00
CA ARG A 37 -6.74 0.39 -19.57
C ARG A 37 -6.93 1.46 -20.65
N SER A 38 -8.09 1.50 -21.31
CA SER A 38 -8.33 2.41 -22.45
C SER A 38 -9.15 3.64 -22.10
N LYS A 39 -9.93 3.60 -21.02
CA LYS A 39 -10.89 4.65 -20.66
C LYS A 39 -10.65 5.23 -19.26
N LEU A 40 -10.14 4.44 -18.33
CA LEU A 40 -9.92 4.89 -16.96
C LEU A 40 -8.48 5.34 -16.74
N LEU A 41 -8.32 6.28 -15.82
CA LEU A 41 -7.01 6.71 -15.36
C LEU A 41 -6.33 5.56 -14.61
N ALA A 42 -5.03 5.40 -14.83
CA ALA A 42 -4.23 4.46 -14.06
C ALA A 42 -4.31 4.80 -12.57
N THR A 43 -4.43 3.78 -11.73
CA THR A 43 -4.51 3.92 -10.28
C THR A 43 -3.16 4.41 -9.74
N GLN A 44 -3.07 5.67 -9.36
CA GLN A 44 -1.81 6.26 -8.91
C GLN A 44 -1.51 5.83 -7.48
N GLY A 45 -0.32 5.30 -7.23
CA GLY A 45 0.11 4.89 -5.89
C GLY A 45 -0.47 3.55 -5.40
N LEU A 46 -1.17 2.81 -6.27
CA LEU A 46 -1.79 1.51 -5.95
C LEU A 46 -1.17 0.35 -6.74
N ASP A 47 0.05 0.49 -7.24
CA ASP A 47 0.73 -0.55 -8.03
C ASP A 47 1.03 -1.84 -7.22
N HIS A 48 1.02 -1.76 -5.89
CA HIS A 48 1.22 -2.90 -5.00
C HIS A 48 -0.01 -3.79 -4.88
N ILE A 49 -1.21 -3.31 -5.20
CA ILE A 49 -2.43 -4.14 -5.13
C ILE A 49 -2.62 -4.92 -6.43
N LYS A 50 -3.19 -6.13 -6.34
CA LYS A 50 -3.58 -6.89 -7.53
C LYS A 50 -4.87 -6.31 -8.10
N GLN A 51 -4.95 -6.09 -9.40
CA GLN A 51 -6.18 -5.56 -10.01
C GLN A 51 -7.38 -6.51 -9.90
N ILE A 52 -7.15 -7.82 -9.78
CA ILE A 52 -8.19 -8.85 -9.77
C ILE A 52 -8.05 -9.71 -8.51
N ARG A 53 -9.18 -10.00 -7.86
CA ARG A 53 -9.32 -11.00 -6.79
C ARG A 53 -10.35 -12.04 -7.17
N LYS A 54 -10.02 -13.32 -6.98
CA LYS A 54 -11.00 -14.41 -7.06
C LYS A 54 -11.95 -14.35 -5.87
N THR A 55 -13.25 -14.40 -6.14
CA THR A 55 -14.29 -14.52 -5.13
C THR A 55 -15.18 -15.72 -5.44
N THR A 56 -15.92 -16.19 -4.45
CA THR A 56 -16.84 -17.32 -4.59
C THR A 56 -18.20 -16.85 -4.08
N THR A 57 -19.24 -17.13 -4.84
CA THR A 57 -20.63 -16.89 -4.42
C THR A 57 -21.10 -17.97 -3.44
N ASP A 58 -22.22 -17.73 -2.78
CA ASP A 58 -22.83 -18.69 -1.83
C ASP A 58 -23.12 -20.05 -2.50
N ASP A 59 -23.43 -20.03 -3.79
CA ASP A 59 -23.66 -21.23 -4.61
C ASP A 59 -22.37 -21.94 -5.06
N GLY A 60 -21.19 -21.49 -4.61
CA GLY A 60 -19.89 -22.05 -4.99
C GLY A 60 -19.37 -21.61 -6.35
N ALA A 61 -20.13 -20.80 -7.11
CA ALA A 61 -19.68 -20.32 -8.41
C ALA A 61 -18.55 -19.28 -8.26
N VAL A 62 -17.51 -19.44 -9.08
CA VAL A 62 -16.33 -18.56 -9.09
C VAL A 62 -16.66 -17.26 -9.83
N LYS A 63 -16.46 -16.14 -9.15
CA LYS A 63 -16.50 -14.79 -9.75
C LYS A 63 -15.18 -14.06 -9.52
N LEU A 64 -15.03 -12.90 -10.14
CA LEU A 64 -13.86 -12.06 -9.98
C LEU A 64 -14.30 -10.67 -9.54
N ASP A 65 -13.72 -10.17 -8.44
CA ASP A 65 -13.75 -8.74 -8.15
C ASP A 65 -12.60 -8.06 -8.90
N VAL A 66 -12.89 -6.97 -9.60
CA VAL A 66 -11.91 -6.20 -10.38
C VAL A 66 -11.91 -4.76 -9.92
N VAL A 67 -10.72 -4.22 -9.65
CA VAL A 67 -10.53 -2.79 -9.41
C VAL A 67 -10.62 -2.01 -10.71
N LEU A 68 -11.55 -1.06 -10.76
CA LEU A 68 -11.80 -0.20 -11.91
C LEU A 68 -10.88 1.02 -11.86
N CYS A 69 -11.02 1.85 -10.82
CA CYS A 69 -10.23 3.06 -10.60
C CYS A 69 -10.40 3.59 -9.16
N GLN A 70 -9.59 4.59 -8.79
CA GLN A 70 -9.76 5.32 -7.52
C GLN A 70 -11.06 6.12 -7.52
N LYS A 71 -11.77 6.13 -6.39
CA LYS A 71 -13.00 6.91 -6.22
C LYS A 71 -12.74 8.42 -6.35
N SER A 72 -11.55 8.87 -5.99
CA SER A 72 -11.11 10.27 -6.13
C SER A 72 -10.85 10.69 -7.58
N ALA A 73 -10.68 9.74 -8.51
CA ALA A 73 -10.31 10.02 -9.90
C ALA A 73 -11.52 10.33 -10.81
N ILE A 74 -12.70 9.83 -10.47
CA ILE A 74 -13.91 9.97 -11.29
C ILE A 74 -15.18 9.91 -10.43
N SER A 75 -16.22 10.67 -10.80
CA SER A 75 -17.52 10.53 -10.14
C SER A 75 -18.20 9.21 -10.52
N ILE A 76 -19.14 8.73 -9.70
CA ILE A 76 -19.88 7.50 -10.04
C ILE A 76 -20.72 7.70 -11.31
N GLN A 77 -21.28 8.89 -11.52
CA GLN A 77 -22.10 9.20 -12.70
C GLN A 77 -21.27 9.17 -13.99
N ASP A 78 -20.07 9.73 -13.96
CA ASP A 78 -19.16 9.71 -15.12
C ASP A 78 -18.66 8.30 -15.40
N LEU A 79 -18.40 7.50 -14.36
CA LEU A 79 -18.01 6.09 -14.50
C LEU A 79 -19.14 5.28 -15.15
N ASP A 80 -20.38 5.43 -14.68
CA ASP A 80 -21.55 4.75 -15.25
C ASP A 80 -21.75 5.15 -16.72
N HIS A 81 -21.63 6.43 -17.06
CA HIS A 81 -21.69 6.90 -18.44
C HIS A 81 -20.58 6.27 -19.32
N GLN A 82 -19.34 6.15 -18.81
CA GLN A 82 -18.27 5.47 -19.56
C GLN A 82 -18.56 3.98 -19.76
N LEU A 83 -19.16 3.31 -18.77
CA LEU A 83 -19.56 1.91 -18.88
C LEU A 83 -20.69 1.70 -19.89
N GLU A 84 -21.67 2.60 -19.92
CA GLU A 84 -22.74 2.60 -20.93
C GLU A 84 -22.18 2.77 -22.34
N GLN A 85 -21.30 3.75 -22.54
CA GLN A 85 -20.63 3.97 -23.84
C GLN A 85 -19.80 2.76 -24.29
N ALA A 86 -19.26 1.99 -23.35
CA ALA A 86 -18.51 0.76 -23.63
C ALA A 86 -19.40 -0.49 -23.79
N GLY A 87 -20.72 -0.38 -23.56
CA GLY A 87 -21.64 -1.51 -23.58
C GLY A 87 -21.43 -2.50 -22.43
N LEU A 88 -20.87 -2.04 -21.30
CA LEU A 88 -20.52 -2.87 -20.14
C LEU A 88 -21.48 -2.70 -18.95
N SER A 89 -22.45 -1.79 -19.02
CA SER A 89 -23.38 -1.49 -17.92
C SER A 89 -24.23 -2.68 -17.47
N SER A 90 -24.44 -3.68 -18.33
CA SER A 90 -25.19 -4.90 -17.99
C SER A 90 -24.37 -5.95 -17.22
N ILE A 91 -23.05 -5.79 -17.15
CA ILE A 91 -22.13 -6.79 -16.59
C ILE A 91 -21.17 -6.23 -15.55
N VAL A 92 -21.00 -4.91 -15.51
CA VAL A 92 -20.19 -4.19 -14.54
C VAL A 92 -21.13 -3.30 -13.75
N THR A 93 -21.26 -3.59 -12.46
CA THR A 93 -21.94 -2.72 -11.50
C THR A 93 -20.90 -2.22 -10.50
N PRO A 94 -20.47 -0.95 -10.61
CA PRO A 94 -19.48 -0.40 -9.70
C PRO A 94 -20.01 -0.33 -8.27
N ARG A 95 -19.14 -0.63 -7.31
CA ARG A 95 -19.36 -0.42 -5.88
C ARG A 95 -18.05 0.00 -5.23
N VAL A 96 -18.15 0.76 -4.14
CA VAL A 96 -16.97 1.22 -3.40
C VAL A 96 -16.41 0.07 -2.55
N HIS A 97 -15.09 -0.05 -2.51
CA HIS A 97 -14.37 -0.97 -1.63
C HIS A 97 -13.05 -0.34 -1.16
N GLY A 98 -12.68 -0.57 0.10
CA GLY A 98 -11.41 -0.09 0.66
C GLY A 98 -10.27 -1.06 0.36
N VAL A 99 -9.20 -0.57 -0.26
CA VAL A 99 -7.96 -1.34 -0.53
C VAL A 99 -6.79 -0.76 0.27
N PRO A 100 -5.74 -1.53 0.59
CA PRO A 100 -4.57 -0.99 1.29
C PRO A 100 -3.96 0.18 0.53
N LYS A 101 -3.90 1.35 1.18
CA LYS A 101 -3.39 2.60 0.60
C LYS A 101 -1.90 2.56 0.32
N TYR A 102 -1.14 1.82 1.12
CA TYR A 102 0.32 1.74 1.00
C TYR A 102 0.80 0.30 0.75
N PRO A 103 1.97 0.12 0.12
CA PRO A 103 2.62 -1.18 0.06
C PRO A 103 3.01 -1.66 1.46
N PRO A 104 2.78 -2.94 1.81
CA PRO A 104 3.27 -3.49 3.06
C PRO A 104 4.81 -3.52 3.05
N LEU A 105 5.42 -3.00 4.11
CA LEU A 105 6.86 -3.00 4.31
C LEU A 105 7.29 -4.22 5.10
N THR A 106 6.54 -4.62 6.13
CA THR A 106 6.89 -5.78 6.96
C THR A 106 6.04 -6.99 6.62
N ARG A 107 6.53 -8.20 6.96
CA ARG A 107 5.74 -9.43 6.88
C ARG A 107 4.43 -9.31 7.65
N ASN A 108 4.46 -8.70 8.84
CA ASN A 108 3.28 -8.49 9.66
C ASN A 108 2.24 -7.60 8.95
N GLN A 109 2.68 -6.48 8.38
CA GLN A 109 1.80 -5.63 7.57
C GLN A 109 1.20 -6.40 6.39
N PHE A 110 2.00 -7.17 5.65
CA PHE A 110 1.49 -7.97 4.53
C PHE A 110 0.41 -8.95 4.96
N GLU A 111 0.66 -9.71 6.03
CA GLU A 111 -0.28 -10.71 6.55
C GLU A 111 -1.60 -10.09 7.01
N LEU A 112 -1.56 -8.92 7.63
CA LEU A 112 -2.74 -8.18 8.04
C LEU A 112 -3.47 -7.57 6.83
N TRP A 113 -2.74 -6.92 5.93
CA TRP A 113 -3.33 -6.07 4.88
C TRP A 113 -3.85 -6.87 3.69
N LYS A 114 -3.32 -8.08 3.43
CA LYS A 114 -3.81 -8.96 2.35
C LYS A 114 -5.28 -9.36 2.50
N SER A 115 -5.82 -9.27 3.72
CA SER A 115 -7.23 -9.53 4.02
C SER A 115 -8.17 -8.47 3.43
N ALA A 116 -7.73 -7.20 3.41
CA ALA A 116 -8.49 -6.11 2.83
C ALA A 116 -8.53 -6.22 1.29
N TRP A 117 -7.37 -6.47 0.70
CA TRP A 117 -7.23 -6.76 -0.73
C TRP A 117 -5.91 -7.47 -1.03
N PRO A 118 -5.84 -8.36 -2.05
CA PRO A 118 -4.60 -9.03 -2.41
C PRO A 118 -3.52 -8.03 -2.82
N THR A 119 -2.37 -8.10 -2.16
CA THR A 119 -1.22 -7.24 -2.40
C THR A 119 0.02 -8.05 -2.80
N THR A 120 0.98 -7.37 -3.41
CA THR A 120 2.32 -7.89 -3.67
C THR A 120 3.22 -7.46 -2.54
N PHE A 121 4.00 -8.41 -2.01
CA PHE A 121 4.98 -8.15 -0.97
C PHE A 121 6.31 -8.80 -1.35
N ARG A 122 7.37 -7.98 -1.33
CA ARG A 122 8.75 -8.42 -1.45
C ARG A 122 9.49 -7.94 -0.22
N GLU A 123 9.91 -8.91 0.59
CA GLU A 123 10.68 -8.64 1.80
C GLU A 123 12.05 -8.08 1.42
N ASP A 124 12.43 -6.98 2.08
CA ASP A 124 13.73 -6.34 1.91
C ASP A 124 14.62 -6.74 3.08
N ILE A 125 15.50 -7.71 2.82
CA ILE A 125 16.40 -8.29 3.82
C ILE A 125 17.47 -7.30 4.32
N ASN A 126 17.69 -6.19 3.61
CA ASN A 126 18.70 -5.20 3.97
C ASN A 126 18.11 -4.00 4.72
N ARG A 127 16.80 -4.02 5.01
CA ARG A 127 16.12 -2.87 5.63
C ARG A 127 16.57 -2.59 7.06
N HIS A 128 16.89 -3.64 7.79
CA HIS A 128 17.44 -3.56 9.14
C HIS A 128 18.80 -4.26 9.16
N PRO A 129 19.89 -3.56 8.79
CA PRO A 129 21.22 -4.14 8.90
C PRO A 129 21.52 -4.43 10.37
N GLU A 130 22.09 -5.61 10.64
CA GLU A 130 22.57 -5.95 11.98
C GLU A 130 23.73 -5.01 12.36
N ILE A 131 23.60 -4.33 13.50
CA ILE A 131 24.67 -3.50 14.06
C ILE A 131 25.65 -4.45 14.76
N SER A 132 26.90 -4.49 14.29
CA SER A 132 27.92 -5.33 14.93
C SER A 132 28.40 -4.71 16.24
N ASP A 133 29.01 -5.51 17.13
CA ASP A 133 29.63 -5.01 18.37
C ASP A 133 30.67 -3.91 18.10
N LYS A 134 31.37 -4.00 16.96
CA LYS A 134 32.33 -2.98 16.52
C LYS A 134 31.63 -1.67 16.17
N ASP A 135 30.48 -1.75 15.50
CA ASP A 135 29.67 -0.59 15.17
C ASP A 135 29.08 0.04 16.43
N GLU A 136 28.57 -0.76 17.38
CA GLU A 136 28.07 -0.26 18.67
C GLU A 136 29.18 0.47 19.45
N ALA A 137 30.38 -0.12 19.56
CA ALA A 137 31.50 0.52 20.24
C ALA A 137 31.91 1.85 19.57
N ALA A 138 31.93 1.89 18.23
CA ALA A 138 32.25 3.11 17.49
C ALA A 138 31.18 4.20 17.68
N ILE A 139 29.90 3.84 17.57
CA ILE A 139 28.76 4.74 17.77
C ILE A 139 28.81 5.33 19.19
N MET A 140 28.99 4.48 20.21
CA MET A 140 29.07 4.92 21.61
C MET A 140 30.25 5.86 21.86
N GLY A 141 31.41 5.58 21.27
CA GLY A 141 32.58 6.46 21.37
C GLY A 141 32.34 7.85 20.77
N HIS A 142 31.67 7.93 19.62
CA HIS A 142 31.28 9.19 19.01
C HIS A 142 30.22 9.94 19.83
N MET A 143 29.22 9.23 20.37
CA MET A 143 28.18 9.82 21.23
C MET A 143 28.78 10.45 22.50
N TRP A 144 29.70 9.76 23.17
CA TRP A 144 30.39 10.29 24.35
C TRP A 144 31.26 11.50 24.03
N SER A 145 31.97 11.47 22.91
CA SER A 145 32.79 12.61 22.48
C SER A 145 31.91 13.84 22.22
N ALA A 146 30.81 13.67 21.49
CA ALA A 146 29.85 14.74 21.21
C ALA A 146 29.21 15.29 22.51
N TRP A 147 28.84 14.42 23.44
CA TRP A 147 28.30 14.81 24.74
C TRP A 147 29.29 15.67 25.53
N ASN A 148 30.55 15.24 25.61
CA ASN A 148 31.59 15.97 26.34
C ASN A 148 31.85 17.34 25.72
N TYR A 149 31.93 17.44 24.39
CA TYR A 149 32.09 18.73 23.72
C TYR A 149 30.88 19.65 23.92
N ALA A 150 29.66 19.12 23.88
CA ALA A 150 28.45 19.91 24.15
C ALA A 150 28.40 20.43 25.59
N ALA A 151 28.78 19.60 26.56
CA ALA A 151 28.88 19.99 27.97
C ALA A 151 29.94 21.06 28.19
N GLU A 152 31.11 20.93 27.54
CA GLU A 152 32.18 21.91 27.60
C GLU A 152 31.74 23.25 26.97
N ALA A 153 31.13 23.24 25.78
CA ALA A 153 30.63 24.43 25.11
C ALA A 153 29.55 25.15 25.96
N SER A 154 28.66 24.40 26.60
CA SER A 154 27.66 24.94 27.54
C SER A 154 28.32 25.59 28.75
N SER A 155 29.36 24.98 29.31
CA SER A 155 30.11 25.54 30.46
C SER A 155 30.87 26.83 30.12
N LYS A 156 31.21 27.02 28.85
CA LYS A 156 31.87 28.23 28.31
C LYS A 156 30.88 29.29 27.83
N GLY A 157 29.57 29.00 27.84
CA GLY A 157 28.53 29.93 27.38
C GLY A 157 28.42 30.06 25.86
N GLU A 158 28.93 29.09 25.11
CA GLU A 158 28.95 29.09 23.63
C GLU A 158 27.63 28.56 23.02
N VAL A 159 26.73 28.00 23.85
CA VAL A 159 25.40 27.53 23.45
C VAL A 159 24.38 28.06 24.47
N THR A 160 23.40 28.85 24.02
CA THR A 160 22.29 29.43 24.81
C THR A 160 21.01 28.64 24.68
#